data_AF-A0A8S3T5L7-F1
#
_entry.id   AF-A0A8S3T5L7-F1
#
_cell.length_a   1.000
_cell.length_b   1.000
_cell.length_c   1.000
_cell.angle_alpha   90.00
_cell.angle_beta   90.00
_cell.angle_gamma   90.00
#
_symmetry.space_group_name_H-M   'P 1'
#
loop_
_entity.id
_entity.type
_entity.pdbx_description
1 polymer ?
#
loop_
_entity_poly.entity_id
_entity_poly.type
_entity_poly.pdbx_seq_one_letter_code
_entity_poly.pdbx_strand_id
1 'polypeptide(L)'
;MQDVSSQCKDHKKKYELYCSVHACPCCVHCIIDKHAKCQDLKPLSDILKQVKSSASVELFEKDLKDMKENLDNAVQYLKSRISTSNIKKTKAVEEIRSMKKSIVDYLNKLEQQIIADLGHEHKKLISNMDTIVQQLEKRASQIGKMQGDFLKMTQYATELQMYFGLKEIETTTSEAAKYIETLESGNHFDDKNLEINISSHLRSILENVESFGDININTTVSTLRLKTGRKDQAQHLISNIPGIEQIKPTLLRRLIIQEEFMFLGSETCLILSDGKFIILDYKGAQLLLFDNDGLLIRKVVTFTDLPWNAAFVEKNILAVTLGQKRDSTGRYRKEQNYSNN
;
A
#
# COMPACT_ATOMS: atom_id res chain seq x y z
N MET A 1 5.19 39.54 -19.42
CA MET A 1 5.38 39.70 -20.87
C MET A 1 6.40 40.81 -21.06
N GLN A 2 7.46 40.61 -21.84
CA GLN A 2 8.31 41.73 -22.25
C GLN A 2 7.46 42.67 -23.11
N ASP A 3 7.58 43.98 -22.91
CA ASP A 3 6.94 44.96 -23.77
C ASP A 3 7.41 44.75 -25.21
N VAL A 4 6.48 44.32 -26.06
CA VAL A 4 6.75 44.16 -27.49
C VAL A 4 6.81 45.56 -28.09
N SER A 5 8.00 46.12 -28.18
CA SER A 5 8.24 47.41 -28.83
C SER A 5 7.92 47.31 -30.32
N SER A 6 7.16 48.28 -30.84
CA SER A 6 6.85 48.41 -32.28
C SER A 6 8.04 48.92 -33.11
N GLN A 7 9.19 49.16 -32.46
CA GLN A 7 10.39 49.70 -33.07
C GLN A 7 11.58 48.73 -32.97
N CYS A 8 12.40 48.74 -34.01
CA CYS A 8 13.69 48.09 -34.09
C CYS A 8 14.59 48.53 -32.94
N LYS A 9 15.14 47.57 -32.21
CA LYS A 9 16.04 47.82 -31.08
C LYS A 9 17.32 48.57 -31.50
N ASP A 10 17.84 48.26 -32.67
CA ASP A 10 19.11 48.81 -33.16
C ASP A 10 18.93 50.19 -33.81
N HIS A 11 17.84 50.38 -34.55
CA HIS A 11 17.66 51.57 -35.41
C HIS A 11 16.56 52.51 -34.93
N LYS A 12 15.80 52.14 -33.88
CA LYS A 12 14.63 52.90 -33.36
C LYS A 12 13.57 53.24 -34.42
N LYS A 13 13.54 52.52 -35.54
CA LYS A 13 12.57 52.65 -36.64
C LYS A 13 11.51 51.55 -36.57
N LYS A 14 10.33 51.79 -37.13
CA LYS A 14 9.24 50.79 -37.14
C LYS A 14 9.65 49.52 -37.89
N TYR A 15 9.15 48.38 -37.41
CA TYR A 15 9.24 47.13 -38.18
C TYR A 15 8.23 47.17 -39.32
N GLU A 16 8.69 46.85 -40.53
CA GLU A 16 7.86 46.92 -41.75
C GLU A 16 7.91 45.61 -42.54
N LEU A 17 8.96 44.82 -42.34
CA LEU A 17 9.24 43.61 -43.11
C LEU A 17 9.52 42.44 -42.16
N TYR A 18 9.33 41.21 -42.64
CA TYR A 18 9.62 39.98 -41.91
C TYR A 18 10.59 39.13 -42.73
N CYS A 19 11.67 38.69 -42.11
CA CYS A 19 12.63 37.79 -42.73
C CYS A 19 12.28 36.34 -42.38
N SER A 20 11.84 35.56 -43.37
CA SER A 20 11.50 34.14 -43.17
C SER A 20 12.71 33.28 -42.81
N VAL A 21 13.90 33.63 -43.32
CA VAL A 21 15.14 32.88 -43.08
C VAL A 21 15.55 32.95 -41.60
N HIS A 22 15.36 34.12 -40.98
CA HIS A 22 15.72 34.37 -39.58
C HIS A 22 14.52 34.38 -38.63
N ALA A 23 13.32 34.16 -39.17
CA ALA A 23 12.03 34.18 -38.48
C ALA A 23 11.80 35.43 -37.59
N CYS A 24 12.21 36.61 -38.05
CA CYS A 24 12.18 37.83 -37.24
C CYS A 24 11.65 39.07 -37.99
N PRO A 25 11.04 40.05 -37.27
CA PRO A 25 10.65 41.33 -37.86
C PRO A 25 11.87 42.24 -38.05
N CYS A 26 11.91 42.95 -39.18
CA CYS A 26 13.00 43.84 -39.59
C CYS A 26 12.47 45.25 -39.93
N CYS A 27 13.23 46.29 -39.60
CA CYS A 27 13.08 47.59 -40.24
C CYS A 27 13.89 47.63 -41.55
N VAL A 28 13.67 48.65 -42.38
CA VAL A 28 14.37 48.81 -43.67
C VAL A 28 15.90 48.79 -43.53
N HIS A 29 16.45 49.30 -42.42
CA HIS A 29 17.90 49.40 -42.21
C HIS A 29 18.50 48.03 -41.86
N CYS A 30 17.81 47.24 -41.03
CA CYS A 30 18.22 45.85 -40.75
C CYS A 30 18.33 45.01 -42.01
N ILE A 31 17.52 45.28 -43.03
CA ILE A 31 17.58 44.55 -44.29
C ILE A 31 18.86 44.84 -45.04
N ILE A 32 19.26 46.11 -45.09
CA ILE A 32 20.48 46.52 -45.78
C ILE A 32 21.71 46.02 -45.00
N ASP A 33 21.68 46.10 -43.67
CA ASP A 33 22.88 45.83 -42.86
C ASP A 33 23.07 44.34 -42.55
N LYS A 34 22.00 43.65 -42.16
CA LYS A 34 22.07 42.30 -41.57
C LYS A 34 21.39 41.24 -42.42
N HIS A 35 20.41 41.61 -43.22
CA HIS A 35 19.62 40.67 -44.02
C HIS A 35 19.76 40.86 -45.53
N ALA A 36 20.83 41.51 -46.01
CA ALA A 36 21.00 41.86 -47.43
C ALA A 36 21.04 40.64 -48.36
N LYS A 37 21.46 39.49 -47.82
CA LYS A 37 21.53 38.21 -48.54
C LYS A 37 20.28 37.34 -48.34
N CYS A 38 19.28 37.78 -47.58
CA CYS A 38 18.05 37.04 -47.36
C CYS A 38 17.10 37.24 -48.53
N GLN A 39 16.73 36.15 -49.19
CA GLN A 39 15.91 36.20 -50.40
C GLN A 39 14.39 36.19 -50.11
N ASP A 40 13.97 35.73 -48.92
CA ASP A 40 12.56 35.66 -48.54
C ASP A 40 12.21 36.71 -47.48
N LEU A 41 11.92 37.92 -47.95
CA LEU A 41 11.44 39.05 -47.17
C LEU A 41 9.99 39.35 -47.55
N LYS A 42 9.09 39.37 -46.56
CA LYS A 42 7.66 39.62 -46.77
C LYS A 42 7.22 40.88 -46.01
N PRO A 43 6.24 41.65 -46.51
CA PRO A 43 5.65 42.73 -45.73
C PRO A 43 5.14 42.20 -44.39
N LEU A 44 5.52 42.83 -43.28
CA LEU A 44 5.12 42.40 -41.95
C LEU A 44 3.60 42.45 -41.80
N SER A 45 2.93 43.39 -42.48
CA SER A 45 1.47 43.48 -42.55
C SER A 45 0.82 42.19 -43.06
N ASP A 46 1.45 41.53 -44.04
CA ASP A 46 0.89 40.36 -44.70
C ASP A 46 1.09 39.12 -43.83
N ILE A 47 2.25 39.00 -43.19
CA ILE A 47 2.50 37.97 -42.17
C ILE A 47 1.55 38.14 -40.97
N LEU A 48 1.35 39.37 -40.49
CA LEU A 48 0.44 39.62 -39.36
C LEU A 48 -1.02 39.34 -39.72
N LYS A 49 -1.46 39.66 -40.94
CA LYS A 49 -2.79 39.27 -41.43
C LYS A 49 -2.91 37.76 -41.49
N GLN A 50 -1.92 37.07 -42.07
CA GLN A 50 -1.90 35.62 -42.17
C GLN A 50 -1.91 34.94 -40.80
N VAL A 51 -1.12 35.42 -39.84
CA VAL A 51 -1.12 34.90 -38.46
C VAL A 51 -2.48 35.12 -37.81
N LYS A 52 -3.03 36.34 -37.88
CA LYS A 52 -4.35 36.67 -37.30
C LYS A 52 -5.50 35.88 -37.94
N SER A 53 -5.40 35.56 -39.22
CA SER A 53 -6.41 34.77 -39.95
C SER A 53 -6.06 33.28 -40.02
N SER A 54 -4.97 32.85 -39.38
CA SER A 54 -4.58 31.44 -39.41
C SER A 54 -5.38 30.65 -38.40
N ALA A 55 -5.87 29.48 -38.81
CA ALA A 55 -6.41 28.46 -37.91
C ALA A 55 -5.42 28.11 -36.79
N SER A 56 -4.12 28.36 -37.00
CA SER A 56 -3.05 28.14 -36.01
C SER A 56 -3.23 28.95 -34.73
N VAL A 57 -3.75 30.19 -34.79
CA VAL A 57 -3.99 30.99 -33.57
C VAL A 57 -5.17 30.42 -32.78
N GLU A 58 -6.26 30.05 -33.45
CA GLU A 58 -7.42 29.40 -32.82
C GLU A 58 -7.05 28.04 -32.22
N LEU A 59 -6.22 27.25 -32.92
CA LEU A 59 -5.68 25.99 -32.42
C LEU A 59 -4.79 26.19 -31.20
N PHE A 60 -3.92 27.21 -31.21
CA PHE A 60 -3.07 27.51 -30.05
C PHE A 60 -3.87 27.98 -28.84
N GLU A 61 -4.90 28.81 -29.06
CA GLU A 61 -5.83 29.23 -28.01
C GLU A 61 -6.58 28.01 -27.42
N LYS A 62 -7.07 27.11 -28.27
CA LYS A 62 -7.70 25.86 -27.85
C LYS A 62 -6.73 24.98 -27.05
N ASP A 63 -5.50 24.80 -27.51
CA ASP A 63 -4.46 24.02 -26.82
C ASP A 63 -4.15 24.59 -25.44
N LEU A 64 -4.03 25.92 -25.33
CA LEU A 64 -3.83 26.59 -24.03
C LEU A 64 -5.03 26.39 -23.10
N LYS A 65 -6.26 26.47 -23.63
CA LYS A 65 -7.49 26.25 -22.86
C LYS A 65 -7.58 24.81 -22.36
N ASP A 66 -7.35 23.83 -23.24
CA ASP A 66 -7.36 22.41 -22.89
C ASP A 66 -6.26 22.08 -21.88
N MET A 67 -5.07 22.67 -22.03
CA MET A 67 -3.98 22.49 -21.07
C MET A 67 -4.32 23.10 -19.70
N LYS A 68 -4.92 24.29 -19.67
CA LYS A 68 -5.38 24.90 -18.42
C LYS A 68 -6.43 24.03 -17.74
N GLU A 69 -7.43 23.56 -18.47
CA GLU A 69 -8.48 22.69 -17.93
C GLU A 69 -7.90 21.37 -17.40
N ASN A 70 -6.93 20.78 -18.11
CA ASN A 70 -6.19 19.61 -17.63
C ASN A 70 -5.46 19.86 -16.30
N LEU A 71 -4.79 21.00 -16.17
CA LEU A 71 -4.09 21.38 -14.95
C LEU A 71 -5.08 21.60 -13.80
N ASP A 72 -6.19 22.31 -14.05
CA ASP A 72 -7.24 22.54 -13.07
C ASP A 72 -7.86 21.21 -12.59
N ASN A 73 -8.17 20.30 -13.52
CA ASN A 73 -8.68 18.97 -13.22
C ASN A 73 -7.67 18.13 -12.41
N ALA A 74 -6.38 18.17 -12.77
CA ALA A 74 -5.33 17.47 -12.05
C ALA A 74 -5.17 18.01 -10.61
N VAL A 75 -5.23 19.33 -10.43
CA VAL A 75 -5.19 19.97 -9.10
C VAL A 75 -6.39 19.56 -8.26
N GLN A 76 -7.61 19.59 -8.82
CA GLN A 76 -8.81 19.16 -8.10
C GLN A 76 -8.75 17.67 -7.73
N TYR A 77 -8.31 16.82 -8.66
CA TYR A 77 -8.11 15.39 -8.42
C TYR A 77 -7.15 15.15 -7.25
N LEU A 78 -5.98 15.81 -7.26
CA LEU A 78 -4.99 15.67 -6.19
C LEU A 78 -5.51 16.20 -4.86
N LYS A 79 -6.20 17.34 -4.82
CA LYS A 79 -6.84 17.86 -3.60
C LYS A 79 -7.83 16.87 -3.00
N SER A 80 -8.68 16.25 -3.84
CA SER A 80 -9.63 15.22 -3.40
C SER A 80 -8.91 13.98 -2.84
N ARG A 81 -7.83 13.54 -3.49
CA ARG A 81 -7.02 12.40 -3.01
C ARG A 81 -6.34 12.70 -1.67
N ILE A 82 -5.81 13.91 -1.48
CA ILE A 82 -5.23 14.35 -0.20
C ILE A 82 -6.30 14.32 0.90
N SER A 83 -7.48 14.89 0.65
CA SER A 83 -8.59 14.88 1.61
C SER A 83 -9.02 13.45 1.98
N THR A 84 -9.21 12.58 0.98
CA THR A 84 -9.55 11.16 1.19
C THR A 84 -8.48 10.43 1.98
N SER A 85 -7.20 10.70 1.70
CA SER A 85 -6.07 10.10 2.41
C SER A 85 -6.05 10.52 3.89
N ASN A 86 -6.35 11.80 4.18
CA ASN A 86 -6.45 12.28 5.56
C ASN A 86 -7.60 11.62 6.31
N ILE A 87 -8.78 11.47 5.68
CA ILE A 87 -9.92 10.77 6.28
C ILE A 87 -9.54 9.31 6.62
N LYS A 88 -8.89 8.60 5.68
CA LYS A 88 -8.43 7.22 5.90
C LYS A 88 -7.43 7.12 7.04
N LYS A 89 -6.48 8.07 7.14
CA LYS A 89 -5.53 8.15 8.25
C LYS A 89 -6.26 8.32 9.59
N THR A 90 -7.20 9.26 9.68
CA THR A 90 -7.97 9.49 10.91
C THR A 90 -8.73 8.24 11.32
N LYS A 91 -9.40 7.58 10.37
CA LYS A 91 -10.13 6.33 10.63
C LYS A 91 -9.22 5.21 11.13
N ALA A 92 -8.05 5.03 10.52
CA ALA A 92 -7.08 4.03 10.98
C ALA A 92 -6.60 4.32 12.41
N VAL A 93 -6.38 5.59 12.77
CA VAL A 93 -6.03 5.99 14.14
C VAL A 93 -7.16 5.68 15.13
N GLU A 94 -8.42 5.91 14.75
CA GLU A 94 -9.59 5.58 15.56
C GLU A 94 -9.73 4.07 15.76
N GLU A 95 -9.52 3.27 14.71
CA GLU A 95 -9.54 1.81 14.77
C GLU A 95 -8.47 1.26 15.72
N ILE A 96 -7.23 1.77 15.63
CA ILE A 96 -6.14 1.41 16.56
C ILE A 96 -6.50 1.75 18.00
N ARG A 97 -7.05 2.95 18.24
CA ARG A 97 -7.47 3.38 19.59
C ARG A 97 -8.60 2.52 20.13
N SER A 98 -9.58 2.19 19.30
CA SER A 98 -10.68 1.31 19.67
C SER A 98 -10.19 -0.08 20.02
N MET A 99 -9.28 -0.66 19.21
CA MET A 99 -8.70 -1.97 19.47
C MET A 99 -7.93 -1.99 20.79
N LYS A 100 -7.07 -1.00 21.05
CA LYS A 100 -6.38 -0.85 22.34
C LYS A 100 -7.36 -0.82 23.50
N LYS A 101 -8.43 -0.02 23.39
CA LYS A 101 -9.45 0.07 24.43
C LYS A 101 -10.11 -1.28 24.69
N SER A 102 -10.50 -2.00 23.63
CA SER A 102 -11.10 -3.33 23.76
C SER A 102 -10.17 -4.35 24.44
N ILE A 103 -8.87 -4.31 24.14
CA ILE A 103 -7.87 -5.16 24.80
C ILE A 103 -7.81 -4.86 26.30
N VAL A 104 -7.70 -3.58 26.67
CA VAL A 104 -7.66 -3.15 28.07
C VAL A 104 -8.94 -3.54 28.80
N ASP A 105 -10.10 -3.27 28.22
CA ASP A 105 -11.40 -3.60 28.82
C ASP A 105 -11.54 -5.11 29.04
N TYR A 106 -11.01 -5.93 28.13
CA TYR A 106 -11.02 -7.39 28.27
C TYR A 106 -10.07 -7.88 29.36
N LEU A 107 -8.85 -7.34 29.43
CA LEU A 107 -7.89 -7.69 30.48
C LEU A 107 -8.42 -7.31 31.88
N ASN A 108 -9.04 -6.14 32.01
CA ASN A 108 -9.68 -5.72 33.27
C ASN A 108 -10.82 -6.67 33.69
N LYS A 109 -11.61 -7.18 32.74
CA LYS A 109 -12.65 -8.17 33.03
C LYS A 109 -12.07 -9.49 33.52
N LEU A 110 -10.99 -9.97 32.90
CA LEU A 110 -10.30 -11.19 33.33
C LEU A 110 -9.69 -11.03 34.73
N GLU A 111 -9.10 -9.87 35.02
CA GLU A 111 -8.60 -9.53 36.36
C GLU A 111 -9.72 -9.54 37.40
N GLN A 112 -10.83 -8.87 37.12
CA GLN A 112 -11.98 -8.83 38.05
C GLN A 112 -12.54 -10.21 38.31
N GLN A 113 -12.62 -11.06 37.27
CA GLN A 113 -13.08 -12.42 37.40
C GLN A 113 -12.16 -13.25 38.30
N ILE A 114 -10.84 -13.23 38.06
CA ILE A 114 -9.91 -14.04 38.86
C ILE A 114 -9.84 -13.56 40.32
N ILE A 115 -9.98 -12.26 40.58
CA ILE A 115 -10.07 -11.70 41.93
C ILE A 115 -11.36 -12.16 42.61
N ALA A 116 -12.49 -12.15 41.90
CA ALA A 116 -13.76 -12.62 42.44
C ALA A 116 -13.72 -14.11 42.78
N ASP A 117 -13.18 -14.93 41.88
CA ASP A 117 -13.03 -16.38 42.07
C ASP A 117 -12.11 -16.70 43.25
N LEU A 118 -10.97 -16.00 43.36
CA LEU A 118 -10.07 -16.10 44.50
C LEU A 118 -10.77 -15.73 45.81
N GLY A 119 -11.51 -14.62 45.82
CA GLY A 119 -12.27 -14.17 46.99
C GLY A 119 -13.33 -15.18 47.42
N HIS A 120 -14.02 -15.81 46.45
CA HIS A 120 -14.98 -16.87 46.70
C HIS A 120 -14.34 -18.10 47.34
N GLU A 121 -13.27 -18.64 46.74
CA GLU A 121 -12.59 -19.82 47.26
C GLU A 121 -11.94 -19.56 48.62
N HIS A 122 -11.36 -18.37 48.82
CA HIS A 122 -10.82 -17.97 50.12
C HIS A 122 -11.90 -17.89 51.21
N LYS A 123 -13.06 -17.29 50.90
CA LYS A 123 -14.18 -17.22 51.84
C LYS A 123 -14.71 -18.61 52.20
N LYS A 124 -14.80 -19.50 51.21
CA LYS A 124 -15.20 -20.90 51.42
C LYS A 124 -14.20 -21.65 52.31
N LEU A 125 -12.90 -21.44 52.09
CA LEU A 125 -11.85 -22.01 52.92
C LEU A 125 -11.96 -21.53 54.37
N ILE A 126 -12.07 -20.22 54.59
CA ILE A 126 -12.25 -19.63 55.93
C ILE A 126 -13.52 -20.18 56.61
N SER A 127 -14.65 -20.21 55.90
CA SER A 127 -15.91 -20.70 56.46
C SER A 127 -15.82 -22.16 56.92
N ASN A 128 -15.10 -23.00 56.17
CA ASN A 128 -14.87 -24.39 56.54
C ASN A 128 -13.97 -24.50 57.78
N MET A 129 -12.89 -23.72 57.84
CA MET A 129 -11.99 -23.67 59.00
C MET A 129 -12.71 -23.18 60.25
N ASP A 130 -13.49 -22.10 60.14
CA ASP A 130 -14.28 -21.53 61.25
C ASP A 130 -15.29 -22.54 61.80
N THR A 131 -15.95 -23.31 60.92
CA THR A 131 -16.85 -24.39 61.34
C THR A 131 -16.12 -25.45 62.17
N ILE A 132 -14.91 -25.85 61.77
CA ILE A 132 -14.10 -26.84 62.49
C ILE A 132 -13.65 -26.26 63.84
N VAL A 133 -13.19 -25.01 63.87
CA VAL A 133 -12.80 -24.31 65.11
C VAL A 133 -13.96 -24.27 66.10
N GLN A 134 -15.15 -23.82 65.67
CA GLN A 134 -16.34 -23.78 66.54
C GLN A 134 -16.71 -25.16 67.09
N GLN A 135 -16.59 -26.21 66.27
CA GLN A 135 -16.85 -27.59 66.71
C GLN A 135 -15.82 -28.07 67.74
N LEU A 136 -14.54 -27.74 67.55
CA LEU A 136 -13.46 -28.05 68.49
C LEU A 136 -13.61 -27.28 69.80
N GLU A 137 -13.89 -25.97 69.75
CA GLU A 137 -14.13 -25.13 70.93
C GLU A 137 -15.31 -25.63 71.76
N LYS A 138 -16.41 -26.01 71.10
CA LYS A 138 -17.58 -26.58 71.77
C LYS A 138 -17.23 -27.86 72.53
N ARG A 139 -16.49 -28.77 71.90
CA ARG A 139 -16.04 -30.03 72.52
C ARG A 139 -15.05 -29.77 73.65
N ALA A 140 -14.09 -28.88 73.46
CA ALA A 140 -13.13 -28.48 74.49
C ALA A 140 -13.85 -27.89 75.73
N SER A 141 -14.86 -27.04 75.53
CA SER A 141 -15.68 -26.49 76.61
C SER A 141 -16.47 -27.58 77.36
N GLN A 142 -17.05 -28.54 76.64
CA GLN A 142 -17.75 -29.68 77.24
C GLN A 142 -16.81 -30.52 78.11
N ILE A 143 -15.63 -30.89 77.60
CA ILE A 143 -14.62 -31.64 78.35
C ILE A 143 -14.14 -30.84 79.56
N GLY A 144 -13.89 -29.54 79.42
CA GLY A 144 -13.49 -28.67 80.53
C GLY A 144 -14.54 -28.61 81.65
N LYS A 145 -15.84 -28.58 81.31
CA LYS A 145 -16.93 -28.66 82.31
C LYS A 145 -16.93 -30.01 83.02
N MET A 146 -16.85 -31.11 82.26
CA MET A 146 -16.79 -32.46 82.82
C MET A 146 -15.60 -32.66 83.76
N GLN A 147 -14.43 -32.11 83.41
CA GLN A 147 -13.25 -32.12 84.28
C GLN A 147 -13.52 -31.39 85.60
N GLY A 148 -14.15 -30.22 85.56
CA GLY A 148 -14.53 -29.47 86.75
C GLY A 148 -15.56 -30.19 87.63
N ASP A 149 -16.54 -30.85 87.02
CA ASP A 149 -17.55 -31.60 87.75
C ASP A 149 -17.00 -32.90 88.34
N PHE A 150 -16.11 -33.58 87.62
CA PHE A 150 -15.37 -34.73 88.14
C PHE A 150 -14.59 -34.39 89.41
N LEU A 151 -13.87 -33.26 89.42
CA LEU A 151 -13.14 -32.80 90.61
C LEU A 151 -14.08 -32.58 91.80
N LYS A 152 -15.27 -32.04 91.60
CA LYS A 152 -16.27 -31.91 92.68
C LYS A 152 -16.80 -33.27 93.14
N MET A 153 -17.05 -34.20 92.21
CA MET A 153 -17.51 -35.55 92.53
C MET A 153 -16.51 -36.28 93.42
N THR A 154 -15.21 -36.14 93.17
CA THR A 154 -14.17 -36.78 94.00
C THR A 154 -14.17 -36.30 95.46
N GLN A 155 -14.76 -35.14 95.75
CA GLN A 155 -14.81 -34.58 97.10
C GLN A 155 -16.12 -34.90 97.83
N TYR A 156 -17.24 -35.02 97.11
CA TYR A 156 -18.58 -35.02 97.73
C TYR A 156 -19.54 -36.11 97.24
N ALA A 157 -19.19 -36.87 96.19
CA ALA A 157 -20.11 -37.83 95.59
C ALA A 157 -20.02 -39.23 96.20
N THR A 158 -21.13 -39.97 96.13
CA THR A 158 -21.17 -41.40 96.47
C THR A 158 -20.43 -42.25 95.42
N GLU A 159 -20.00 -43.45 95.79
CA GLU A 159 -19.31 -44.39 94.88
C GLU A 159 -20.12 -44.66 93.59
N LEU A 160 -21.44 -44.81 93.71
CA LEU A 160 -22.32 -45.03 92.56
C LEU A 160 -22.38 -43.81 91.62
N GLN A 161 -22.45 -42.60 92.16
CA GLN A 161 -22.42 -41.37 91.37
C GLN A 161 -21.07 -41.18 90.67
N MET A 162 -19.96 -41.52 91.35
CA MET A 162 -18.63 -41.54 90.73
C MET A 162 -18.57 -42.52 89.56
N TYR A 163 -19.13 -43.73 89.71
CA TYR A 163 -19.12 -44.73 88.63
C TYR A 163 -19.87 -44.23 87.38
N PHE A 164 -21.08 -43.68 87.53
CA PHE A 164 -21.83 -43.14 86.40
C PHE A 164 -21.14 -41.93 85.77
N GLY A 165 -20.62 -41.00 86.58
CA GLY A 165 -19.87 -39.84 86.09
C GLY A 165 -18.62 -40.25 85.30
N LEU A 166 -17.87 -41.23 85.79
CA LEU A 166 -16.71 -41.79 85.08
C LEU A 166 -17.11 -42.40 83.73
N LYS A 167 -18.22 -43.13 83.66
CA LYS A 167 -18.70 -43.72 82.39
C LYS A 167 -19.15 -42.68 81.37
N GLU A 168 -19.77 -41.59 81.81
CA GLU A 168 -20.13 -40.48 80.93
C GLU A 168 -18.89 -39.75 80.40
N ILE A 169 -17.89 -39.51 81.26
CA ILE A 169 -16.61 -38.90 80.87
C ILE A 169 -15.87 -39.79 79.88
N GLU A 170 -15.76 -41.10 80.16
CA GLU A 170 -15.11 -42.08 79.27
C GLU A 170 -15.76 -42.08 77.87
N THR A 171 -17.10 -42.07 77.82
CA THR A 171 -17.84 -42.04 76.56
C THR A 171 -17.57 -40.74 75.79
N THR A 172 -17.70 -39.60 76.45
CA THR A 172 -17.54 -38.28 75.82
C THR A 172 -16.10 -38.04 75.35
N THR A 173 -15.11 -38.44 76.15
CA THR A 173 -13.70 -38.34 75.78
C THR A 173 -13.35 -39.26 74.62
N SER A 174 -13.89 -40.49 74.59
CA SER A 174 -13.74 -41.41 73.45
C SER A 174 -14.33 -40.82 72.16
N GLU A 175 -15.51 -40.21 72.22
CA GLU A 175 -16.14 -39.55 71.06
C GLU A 175 -15.38 -38.32 70.58
N ALA A 176 -14.77 -37.56 71.50
CA ALA A 176 -13.91 -36.43 71.15
C ALA A 176 -12.59 -36.88 70.49
N ALA A 177 -11.96 -37.93 71.01
CA ALA A 177 -10.75 -38.51 70.42
C ALA A 177 -11.00 -39.01 69.00
N LYS A 178 -12.07 -39.79 68.78
CA LYS A 178 -12.46 -40.27 67.44
C LYS A 178 -12.72 -39.12 66.46
N TYR A 179 -13.30 -38.02 66.94
CA TYR A 179 -13.52 -36.85 66.10
C TYR A 179 -12.20 -36.17 65.69
N ILE A 180 -11.24 -36.04 66.61
CA ILE A 180 -9.91 -35.51 66.30
C ILE A 180 -9.19 -36.43 65.30
N GLU A 181 -9.22 -37.74 65.51
CA GLU A 181 -8.66 -38.72 64.56
C GLU A 181 -9.30 -38.61 63.16
N THR A 182 -10.60 -38.32 63.09
CA THR A 182 -11.30 -38.08 61.82
C THR A 182 -10.82 -36.79 61.14
N LEU A 183 -10.54 -35.74 61.91
CA LEU A 183 -10.00 -34.49 61.36
C LEU A 183 -8.55 -34.66 60.89
N GLU A 184 -7.72 -35.37 61.65
CA GLU A 184 -6.33 -35.67 61.29
C GLU A 184 -6.26 -36.52 60.01
N SER A 185 -7.01 -37.63 59.96
CA SER A 185 -7.06 -38.51 58.78
C SER A 185 -7.70 -37.84 57.56
N GLY A 186 -8.56 -36.83 57.77
CA GLY A 186 -9.16 -36.03 56.71
C GLY A 186 -8.33 -34.84 56.25
N ASN A 187 -7.07 -34.69 56.70
CA ASN A 187 -6.18 -33.59 56.34
C ASN A 187 -6.80 -32.20 56.63
N HIS A 188 -7.59 -32.10 57.69
CA HIS A 188 -8.23 -30.83 58.08
C HIS A 188 -7.25 -29.86 58.74
N PHE A 189 -6.12 -30.36 59.25
CA PHE A 189 -5.05 -29.58 59.87
C PHE A 189 -3.91 -29.24 58.91
N ASP A 190 -3.93 -29.75 57.68
CA ASP A 190 -2.92 -29.43 56.67
C ASP A 190 -2.96 -27.94 56.32
N ASP A 191 -1.78 -27.34 56.14
CA ASP A 191 -1.66 -25.98 55.65
C ASP A 191 -2.21 -25.88 54.23
N LYS A 192 -3.26 -25.07 54.06
CA LYS A 192 -3.92 -24.83 52.77
C LYS A 192 -3.48 -23.51 52.20
N ASN A 193 -2.60 -23.56 51.21
CA ASN A 193 -2.13 -22.40 50.46
C ASN A 193 -3.01 -22.15 49.23
N LEU A 194 -3.37 -20.88 49.02
CA LEU A 194 -4.05 -20.43 47.80
C LEU A 194 -2.99 -19.91 46.82
N GLU A 195 -2.80 -20.64 45.72
CA GLU A 195 -1.87 -20.26 44.66
C GLU A 195 -2.62 -19.87 43.38
N ILE A 196 -2.20 -18.76 42.78
CA ILE A 196 -2.75 -18.29 41.50
C ILE A 196 -1.79 -18.71 40.39
N ASN A 197 -2.25 -19.62 39.54
CA ASN A 197 -1.53 -20.02 38.35
C ASN A 197 -1.96 -19.17 37.15
N ILE A 198 -1.17 -18.14 36.85
CA ILE A 198 -1.39 -17.31 35.66
C ILE A 198 -1.08 -18.14 34.41
N SER A 199 -2.04 -18.20 33.48
CA SER A 199 -1.88 -18.93 32.21
C SER A 199 -0.60 -18.55 31.47
N SER A 200 0.19 -19.55 31.08
CA SER A 200 1.40 -19.38 30.26
C SER A 200 1.11 -18.70 28.91
N HIS A 201 -0.10 -18.88 28.38
CA HIS A 201 -0.53 -18.24 27.14
C HIS A 201 -0.61 -16.72 27.29
N LEU A 202 -1.07 -16.22 28.44
CA LEU A 202 -1.15 -14.79 28.71
C LEU A 202 0.26 -14.18 28.80
N ARG A 203 1.19 -14.87 29.46
CA ARG A 203 2.61 -14.46 29.52
C ARG A 203 3.23 -14.41 28.14
N SER A 204 3.03 -15.47 27.35
CA SER A 204 3.52 -15.55 25.97
C SER A 204 2.97 -14.42 25.09
N ILE A 205 1.68 -14.08 25.20
CA ILE A 205 1.12 -12.94 24.45
C ILE A 205 1.81 -11.63 24.83
N LEU A 206 2.06 -11.40 26.13
CA LEU A 206 2.71 -10.18 26.59
C LEU A 206 4.18 -10.09 26.19
N GLU A 207 4.87 -11.23 26.09
CA GLU A 207 6.28 -11.31 25.69
C GLU A 207 6.48 -11.19 24.17
N ASN A 208 5.52 -11.65 23.37
CA ASN A 208 5.68 -11.77 21.92
C ASN A 208 5.02 -10.67 21.09
N VAL A 209 4.28 -9.74 21.71
CA VAL A 209 3.65 -8.62 20.98
C VAL A 209 4.63 -7.44 20.90
N GLU A 210 5.38 -7.38 19.80
CA GLU A 210 6.32 -6.28 19.51
C GLU A 210 5.68 -5.12 18.74
N SER A 211 4.61 -5.38 17.98
CA SER A 211 3.92 -4.37 17.19
C SER A 211 2.40 -4.58 17.16
N PHE A 212 1.65 -3.49 16.95
CA PHE A 212 0.19 -3.54 16.72
C PHE A 212 -0.17 -3.82 15.25
N GLY A 213 0.82 -3.94 14.37
CA GLY A 213 0.65 -4.14 12.94
C GLY A 213 1.56 -3.24 12.09
N ASP A 214 1.46 -3.42 10.78
CA ASP A 214 2.31 -2.78 9.79
C ASP A 214 1.57 -1.74 8.94
N ILE A 215 2.29 -0.70 8.52
CA ILE A 215 1.76 0.33 7.63
C ILE A 215 2.05 -0.08 6.18
N ASN A 216 1.01 -0.51 5.46
CA ASN A 216 1.10 -0.86 4.04
C ASN A 216 0.54 0.25 3.14
N ILE A 217 1.37 0.78 2.25
CA ILE A 217 0.97 1.82 1.27
C ILE A 217 0.71 1.15 -0.08
N ASN A 218 -0.56 0.91 -0.39
CA ASN A 218 -0.95 0.36 -1.68
C ASN A 218 -1.09 1.47 -2.74
N THR A 219 -0.34 1.37 -3.83
CA THR A 219 -0.42 2.32 -4.95
C THR A 219 -1.37 1.79 -6.01
N THR A 220 -2.42 2.54 -6.33
CA THR A 220 -3.34 2.23 -7.43
C THR A 220 -3.10 3.18 -8.60
N VAL A 221 -3.22 2.65 -9.82
CA VAL A 221 -3.06 3.45 -11.05
C VAL A 221 -4.13 4.55 -11.09
N SER A 222 -3.72 5.76 -11.50
CA SER A 222 -4.63 6.90 -11.65
C SER A 222 -5.62 6.66 -12.80
N THR A 223 -6.89 6.96 -12.53
CA THR A 223 -7.96 6.97 -13.54
C THR A 223 -8.09 8.31 -14.26
N LEU A 224 -7.33 9.34 -13.85
CA LEU A 224 -7.39 10.66 -14.47
C LEU A 224 -7.00 10.55 -15.95
N ARG A 225 -7.87 11.08 -16.83
CA ARG A 225 -7.64 11.18 -18.27
C ARG A 225 -7.55 12.64 -18.64
N LEU A 226 -6.40 13.06 -19.14
CA LEU A 226 -6.15 14.41 -19.61
C LEU A 226 -6.41 14.50 -21.11
N LYS A 227 -6.95 15.63 -21.57
CA LYS A 227 -7.09 15.95 -23.00
C LYS A 227 -5.69 16.02 -23.62
N THR A 228 -5.46 15.36 -24.76
CA THR A 228 -4.17 15.41 -25.46
C THR A 228 -4.35 16.08 -26.81
N GLY A 229 -3.86 17.32 -26.97
CA GLY A 229 -4.08 18.12 -28.20
C GLY A 229 -3.32 17.64 -29.44
N ARG A 230 -2.34 16.74 -29.30
CA ARG A 230 -1.43 16.38 -30.41
C ARG A 230 -1.97 15.38 -31.43
N LYS A 231 -3.15 14.80 -31.24
CA LYS A 231 -3.70 13.86 -32.23
C LYS A 231 -4.13 14.55 -33.53
N ASP A 232 -4.47 15.84 -33.46
CA ASP A 232 -5.03 16.58 -34.60
C ASP A 232 -3.95 17.34 -35.41
N GLN A 233 -2.80 17.67 -34.80
CA GLN A 233 -1.71 18.40 -35.49
C GLN A 233 -1.03 17.56 -36.58
N ALA A 234 -0.90 16.24 -36.39
CA ALA A 234 -0.35 15.36 -37.41
C ALA A 234 -1.29 15.24 -38.64
N GLN A 235 -2.60 15.29 -38.43
CA GLN A 235 -3.58 15.21 -39.52
C GLN A 235 -3.62 16.50 -40.36
N HIS A 236 -3.47 17.67 -39.74
CA HIS A 236 -3.44 18.96 -40.45
C HIS A 236 -2.14 19.24 -41.22
N LEU A 237 -1.02 18.61 -40.86
CA LEU A 237 0.21 18.66 -41.68
C LEU A 237 0.17 17.70 -42.88
N ILE A 238 -0.68 16.66 -42.82
CA ILE A 238 -0.85 15.66 -43.89
C ILE A 238 -1.86 16.10 -44.95
N SER A 239 -2.77 17.05 -44.66
CA SER A 239 -3.80 17.51 -45.62
C SER A 239 -3.25 18.22 -46.86
N ASN A 240 -1.93 18.43 -46.98
CA ASN A 240 -1.28 18.94 -48.19
C ASN A 240 -0.48 17.88 -48.96
N ILE A 241 -0.55 16.59 -48.59
CA ILE A 241 0.04 15.49 -49.37
C ILE A 241 -1.09 14.84 -50.18
N PRO A 242 -1.12 15.02 -51.52
CA PRO A 242 -2.11 14.37 -52.36
C PRO A 242 -1.99 12.84 -52.22
N GLY A 243 -3.05 12.16 -51.78
CA GLY A 243 -3.16 10.70 -51.85
C GLY A 243 -3.31 9.92 -50.53
N ILE A 244 -3.14 10.55 -49.35
CA ILE A 244 -3.27 9.82 -48.06
C ILE A 244 -4.71 9.86 -47.49
N GLU A 245 -5.54 10.82 -47.89
CA GLU A 245 -6.93 10.97 -47.40
C GLU A 245 -7.86 9.78 -47.70
N GLN A 246 -7.44 8.84 -48.56
CA GLN A 246 -8.21 7.65 -48.90
C GLN A 246 -7.86 6.41 -48.07
N ILE A 247 -6.83 6.45 -47.21
CA ILE A 247 -6.48 5.30 -46.37
C ILE A 247 -7.41 5.28 -45.16
N LYS A 248 -8.60 4.69 -45.32
CA LYS A 248 -9.45 4.32 -44.18
C LYS A 248 -8.82 3.13 -43.47
N PRO A 249 -8.30 3.28 -42.23
CA PRO A 249 -7.80 2.14 -41.49
C PRO A 249 -8.96 1.18 -41.25
N THR A 250 -8.92 0.05 -41.94
CA THR A 250 -9.89 -1.03 -41.72
C THR A 250 -9.29 -1.93 -40.65
N LEU A 251 -10.03 -2.14 -39.56
CA LEU A 251 -9.64 -3.15 -38.57
C LEU A 251 -9.74 -4.52 -39.24
N LEU A 252 -8.61 -5.05 -39.68
CA LEU A 252 -8.56 -6.36 -40.36
C LEU A 252 -8.82 -7.50 -39.39
N ARG A 253 -8.22 -7.46 -38.18
CA ARG A 253 -8.36 -8.51 -37.18
C ARG A 253 -7.98 -8.00 -35.79
N ARG A 254 -8.63 -8.53 -34.75
CA ARG A 254 -8.22 -8.36 -33.35
C ARG A 254 -7.46 -9.62 -32.92
N LEU A 255 -6.23 -9.45 -32.46
CA LEU A 255 -5.40 -10.55 -31.95
C LEU A 255 -5.27 -10.41 -30.43
N ILE A 256 -5.41 -11.51 -29.71
CA ILE A 256 -5.20 -11.60 -28.27
C ILE A 256 -3.93 -12.42 -28.08
N ILE A 257 -2.87 -11.79 -27.58
CA ILE A 257 -1.62 -12.48 -27.28
C ILE A 257 -1.86 -13.27 -25.98
N GLN A 258 -1.73 -14.59 -26.05
CA GLN A 258 -2.18 -15.50 -24.99
C GLN A 258 -1.16 -15.70 -23.85
N GLU A 259 0.06 -15.21 -24.01
CA GLU A 259 1.11 -15.30 -23.00
C GLU A 259 1.27 -13.99 -22.21
N GLU A 260 1.69 -14.07 -20.95
CA GLU A 260 1.99 -12.92 -20.06
C GLU A 260 3.25 -12.14 -20.50
N PHE A 261 3.35 -11.77 -21.77
CA PHE A 261 4.37 -10.85 -22.23
C PHE A 261 3.94 -9.43 -21.91
N MET A 262 4.61 -8.83 -20.92
CA MET A 262 4.49 -7.40 -20.67
C MET A 262 5.26 -6.65 -21.75
N PHE A 263 4.60 -6.35 -22.89
CA PHE A 263 5.15 -5.48 -23.93
C PHE A 263 5.28 -4.06 -23.39
N LEU A 264 6.37 -3.81 -22.67
CA LEU A 264 6.68 -2.50 -22.12
C LEU A 264 7.35 -1.65 -23.20
N GLY A 265 6.59 -1.32 -24.24
CA GLY A 265 6.99 -0.36 -25.29
C GLY A 265 7.44 -0.95 -26.61
N SER A 266 6.72 -1.91 -27.19
CA SER A 266 6.97 -2.31 -28.58
C SER A 266 6.59 -1.17 -29.53
N GLU A 267 7.55 -0.66 -30.30
CA GLU A 267 7.32 0.44 -31.26
C GLU A 267 6.96 -0.06 -32.66
N THR A 268 7.15 -1.35 -32.95
CA THR A 268 6.98 -1.92 -34.30
C THR A 268 6.33 -3.30 -34.30
N CYS A 269 5.31 -3.46 -35.14
CA CYS A 269 4.71 -4.74 -35.49
C CYS A 269 4.71 -4.89 -37.03
N LEU A 270 5.19 -6.02 -37.53
CA LEU A 270 5.29 -6.32 -38.96
C LEU A 270 4.49 -7.58 -39.28
N ILE A 271 3.63 -7.51 -40.29
CA ILE A 271 2.80 -8.66 -40.72
C ILE A 271 3.48 -9.30 -41.94
N LEU A 272 3.72 -10.60 -41.86
CA LEU A 272 4.26 -11.44 -42.93
C LEU A 272 3.15 -11.83 -43.92
N SER A 273 3.55 -12.22 -45.14
CA SER A 273 2.59 -12.58 -46.20
C SER A 273 1.76 -13.83 -45.89
N ASP A 274 2.20 -14.68 -44.96
CA ASP A 274 1.48 -15.87 -44.49
C ASP A 274 0.54 -15.59 -43.30
N GLY A 275 0.39 -14.31 -42.93
CA GLY A 275 -0.47 -13.84 -41.84
C GLY A 275 0.21 -13.83 -40.47
N LYS A 276 1.41 -14.42 -40.36
CA LYS A 276 2.20 -14.38 -39.13
C LYS A 276 2.65 -12.96 -38.87
N PHE A 277 3.01 -12.64 -37.64
CA PHE A 277 3.49 -11.31 -37.34
C PHE A 277 4.69 -11.32 -36.41
N ILE A 278 5.46 -10.25 -36.53
CA ILE A 278 6.70 -10.06 -35.83
C ILE A 278 6.54 -8.83 -34.94
N ILE A 279 6.89 -9.00 -33.66
CA ILE A 279 6.95 -7.90 -32.71
C ILE A 279 8.42 -7.64 -32.36
N LEU A 280 8.80 -6.38 -32.42
CA LEU A 280 10.08 -5.91 -31.89
C LEU A 280 9.92 -5.61 -30.39
N ASP A 281 10.51 -6.45 -29.56
CA ASP A 281 10.55 -6.25 -28.11
C ASP A 281 11.78 -5.39 -27.75
N TYR A 282 11.54 -4.08 -27.61
CA TYR A 282 12.56 -3.10 -27.30
C TYR A 282 13.32 -3.45 -26.01
N LYS A 283 12.61 -3.77 -24.92
CA LYS A 283 13.25 -4.02 -23.62
C LYS A 283 13.92 -5.38 -23.54
N GLY A 284 13.32 -6.40 -24.15
CA GLY A 284 13.94 -7.72 -24.25
C GLY A 284 15.06 -7.81 -25.27
N ALA A 285 15.34 -6.71 -26.00
CA ALA A 285 16.30 -6.64 -27.08
C ALA A 285 16.16 -7.82 -28.05
N GLN A 286 14.94 -8.14 -28.47
CA GLN A 286 14.67 -9.35 -29.24
C GLN A 286 13.55 -9.15 -30.26
N LEU A 287 13.55 -10.00 -31.29
CA LEU A 287 12.53 -10.06 -32.33
C LEU A 287 11.74 -11.35 -32.15
N LEU A 288 10.43 -11.22 -31.95
CA LEU A 288 9.53 -12.32 -31.61
C LEU A 288 8.60 -12.60 -32.79
N LEU A 289 8.47 -13.88 -33.19
CA LEU A 289 7.57 -14.32 -34.24
C LEU A 289 6.37 -15.01 -33.63
N PHE A 290 5.18 -14.51 -33.98
CA PHE A 290 3.89 -15.06 -33.58
C PHE A 290 3.17 -15.66 -34.77
N ASP A 291 2.33 -16.65 -34.50
CA ASP A 291 1.43 -17.21 -35.49
C ASP A 291 0.19 -16.33 -35.70
N ASN A 292 -0.72 -16.81 -36.53
CA ASN A 292 -1.92 -16.08 -36.90
C ASN A 292 -2.93 -15.99 -35.74
N ASP A 293 -2.75 -16.75 -34.66
CA ASP A 293 -3.64 -16.83 -33.52
C ASP A 293 -3.08 -16.14 -32.27
N GLY A 294 -1.89 -15.53 -32.41
CA GLY A 294 -1.23 -14.78 -31.35
C GLY A 294 -0.40 -15.63 -30.40
N LEU A 295 -0.08 -16.87 -30.78
CA LEU A 295 0.85 -17.73 -30.05
C LEU A 295 2.28 -17.45 -30.49
N LEU A 296 3.20 -17.36 -29.52
CA LEU A 296 4.61 -17.19 -29.81
C LEU A 296 5.14 -18.48 -30.46
N ILE A 297 5.57 -18.38 -31.72
CA ILE A 297 6.21 -19.49 -32.42
C ILE A 297 7.66 -19.60 -31.93
N ARG A 298 8.41 -18.49 -31.97
CA ARG A 298 9.81 -18.47 -31.58
C ARG A 298 10.37 -17.07 -31.36
N LYS A 299 11.47 -17.02 -30.63
CA LYS A 299 12.41 -15.90 -30.62
C LYS A 299 13.29 -16.00 -31.86
N VAL A 300 13.20 -15.01 -32.74
CA VAL A 300 13.89 -15.02 -34.04
C VAL A 300 15.34 -14.60 -33.88
N VAL A 301 15.58 -13.48 -33.19
CA VAL A 301 16.91 -12.93 -32.92
C VAL A 301 16.89 -12.24 -31.55
N THR A 302 17.99 -12.34 -30.82
CA THR A 302 18.31 -11.47 -29.67
C THR A 302 19.48 -10.58 -30.06
N PHE A 303 19.32 -9.29 -29.84
CA PHE A 303 20.29 -8.26 -30.16
C PHE A 303 21.17 -7.95 -28.94
N THR A 304 22.40 -7.52 -29.20
CA THR A 304 23.32 -7.02 -28.17
C THR A 304 22.94 -5.61 -27.69
N ASP A 305 22.27 -4.84 -28.55
CA ASP A 305 21.85 -3.46 -28.30
C ASP A 305 20.33 -3.32 -28.49
N LEU A 306 19.74 -2.26 -27.92
CA LEU A 306 18.29 -2.05 -27.96
C LEU A 306 17.83 -1.75 -29.40
N PRO A 307 16.94 -2.57 -29.97
CA PRO A 307 16.47 -2.38 -31.32
C PRO A 307 15.38 -1.30 -31.36
N TRP A 308 15.50 -0.34 -32.27
CA TRP A 308 14.62 0.84 -32.35
C TRP A 308 13.42 0.64 -33.28
N ASN A 309 13.66 0.08 -34.46
CA ASN A 309 12.60 -0.12 -35.46
C ASN A 309 12.98 -1.29 -36.38
N ALA A 310 11.97 -1.88 -37.02
CA ALA A 310 12.17 -2.94 -38.00
C ALA A 310 11.36 -2.65 -39.27
N ALA A 311 11.91 -3.00 -40.43
CA ALA A 311 11.20 -2.87 -41.70
C ALA A 311 11.58 -4.02 -42.64
N PHE A 312 10.66 -4.39 -43.53
CA PHE A 312 10.98 -5.26 -44.65
C PHE A 312 11.85 -4.51 -45.65
N VAL A 313 13.00 -5.10 -46.00
CA VAL A 313 13.84 -4.61 -47.11
C VAL A 313 13.48 -5.35 -48.39
N GLU A 314 13.23 -6.66 -48.27
CA GLU A 314 12.79 -7.54 -49.35
C GLU A 314 11.82 -8.60 -48.82
N LYS A 315 11.33 -9.46 -49.72
CA LYS A 315 10.44 -10.57 -49.35
C LYS A 315 11.14 -11.49 -48.34
N ASN A 316 10.62 -11.54 -47.12
CA ASN A 316 11.17 -12.31 -46.00
C ASN A 316 12.54 -11.83 -45.48
N ILE A 317 12.99 -10.63 -45.86
CA ILE A 317 14.21 -10.02 -45.32
C ILE A 317 13.84 -8.78 -44.50
N LEU A 318 14.29 -8.78 -43.25
CA LEU A 318 14.04 -7.71 -42.29
C LEU A 318 15.33 -6.98 -41.98
N ALA A 319 15.29 -5.65 -42.07
CA ALA A 319 16.29 -4.80 -41.44
C ALA A 319 15.78 -4.34 -40.08
N VAL A 320 16.67 -4.36 -39.09
CA VAL A 320 16.40 -3.85 -37.76
C VAL A 320 17.43 -2.76 -37.46
N THR A 321 16.95 -1.57 -37.10
CA THR A 321 17.81 -0.48 -36.67
C THR A 321 18.16 -0.70 -35.21
N LEU A 322 19.45 -0.83 -34.91
CA LEU A 322 19.94 -0.92 -33.53
C LEU A 322 20.41 0.44 -33.05
N GLY A 323 20.14 0.77 -31.78
CA GLY A 323 20.69 1.98 -31.18
C GLY A 323 22.21 1.88 -31.10
N GLN A 324 22.94 2.89 -31.60
CA GLN A 324 24.39 2.94 -31.39
C GLN A 324 24.69 3.11 -29.89
N LYS A 325 25.74 2.40 -29.41
CA LYS A 325 26.30 2.65 -28.07
C LYS A 325 26.58 4.13 -27.92
N ARG A 326 25.91 4.76 -26.93
CA ARG A 326 26.28 6.09 -26.47
C ARG A 326 27.68 5.99 -25.89
N ASP A 327 28.56 6.92 -26.26
CA ASP A 327 29.81 7.08 -25.52
C ASP A 327 29.51 7.49 -24.06
N SER A 328 30.53 7.51 -23.20
CA SER A 328 30.42 7.92 -21.81
C SER A 328 29.91 9.36 -21.61
N THR A 329 29.71 10.12 -22.69
CA THR A 329 29.17 11.48 -22.70
C THR A 329 27.74 11.57 -23.25
N GLY A 330 27.13 10.44 -23.61
CA GLY A 330 25.75 10.39 -24.09
C GLY A 330 25.56 10.74 -25.57
N ARG A 331 26.64 10.82 -26.38
CA ARG A 331 26.57 11.16 -27.81
C ARG A 331 26.58 9.91 -28.69
N TYR A 332 25.86 9.95 -29.80
CA TYR A 332 25.85 8.90 -30.82
C TYR A 332 27.15 8.95 -31.64
N ARG A 333 27.89 7.84 -31.69
CA ARG A 333 29.15 7.73 -32.41
C ARG A 333 28.88 7.40 -33.88
N LYS A 334 29.03 8.36 -34.80
CA LYS A 334 29.03 8.07 -36.25
C LYS A 334 30.16 7.09 -36.55
N GLU A 335 29.85 5.83 -36.85
CA GLU A 335 30.83 4.91 -37.43
C GLU A 335 30.97 5.19 -38.93
N GLN A 336 32.24 5.30 -39.34
CA GLN A 336 32.65 5.29 -40.73
C GLN A 336 32.44 3.88 -41.28
N ASN A 337 31.84 3.82 -42.48
CA ASN A 337 31.62 2.58 -43.22
C ASN A 337 32.93 1.79 -43.35
N TYR A 338 32.97 0.58 -42.79
CA TYR A 338 33.90 -0.45 -43.24
C TYR A 338 33.16 -1.32 -44.26
N SER A 339 33.46 -1.10 -45.53
CA SER A 339 33.26 -2.07 -46.59
C SER A 339 34.28 -3.18 -46.41
N ASN A 340 33.82 -4.41 -46.16
CA ASN A 340 34.60 -5.61 -46.44
C ASN A 340 33.80 -6.48 -47.42
N ASN A 341 34.49 -6.88 -48.49
CA ASN A 341 34.07 -7.87 -49.48
C ASN A 341 33.96 -9.26 -48.86
#